data_AF-A0A1A8N9T1-F1
#
_entry.id   AF-A0A1A8N9T1-F1
#
_cell.length_a   1.000
_cell.length_b   1.000
_cell.length_c   1.000
_cell.angle_alpha   90.00
_cell.angle_beta   90.00
_cell.angle_gamma   90.00
#
_symmetry.space_group_name_H-M   'P 1'
#
loop_
_entity.id
_entity.type
_entity.pdbx_description
1 polymer ?
#
loop_
_entity_poly.entity_id
_entity_poly.type
_entity_poly.pdbx_seq_one_letter_code
_entity_poly.pdbx_strand_id
1 'polypeptide(L)'
;MPGSAHDANAQSFPKRAVQIEGQDVDFFLLGDPAYLLMPWLMKGYLQSPRLTPQEESFNVYLSSARTTIEIAFGRLKSRFCVLLKRSDFHFTFTPYVVATCCALHNFCEMEKEHVNPRWAEEATSVEWLFPQPVSQVNRADNSEASAIRA
;
A
#
# COMPACT_ATOMS: atom_id res chain seq x y z
N MET A 1 2.83 15.37 10.89
CA MET A 1 3.34 14.13 10.29
C MET A 1 2.14 13.23 9.95
N PRO A 2 1.56 13.31 8.74
CA PRO A 2 0.56 12.34 8.34
C PRO A 2 1.30 11.06 7.92
N GLY A 3 1.10 9.96 8.65
CA GLY A 3 1.77 8.68 8.45
C GLY A 3 2.32 8.08 9.75
N SER A 4 3.15 8.84 10.47
CA SER A 4 3.90 8.33 11.64
C SER A 4 3.04 7.91 12.84
N ALA A 5 1.79 8.37 12.93
CA ALA A 5 0.91 8.07 14.06
C ALA A 5 -0.02 6.86 13.84
N HIS A 6 -0.26 6.46 12.59
CA HIS A 6 -1.17 5.35 12.27
C HIS A 6 -0.44 3.99 12.17
N ASP A 7 0.85 4.00 11.89
CA ASP A 7 1.66 2.79 11.70
C ASP A 7 2.07 2.11 13.02
N ALA A 8 1.84 2.77 14.16
CA ALA A 8 2.17 2.24 15.49
C ALA A 8 1.33 1.01 15.90
N ASN A 9 0.25 0.71 15.18
CA ASN A 9 -0.66 -0.41 15.46
C ASN A 9 -0.42 -1.66 14.60
N ALA A 10 0.73 -1.80 13.94
CA ALA A 10 1.11 -3.05 13.25
C ALA A 10 1.17 -4.29 14.19
N GLN A 11 0.99 -4.13 15.51
CA GLN A 11 0.91 -5.26 16.46
C GLN A 11 -0.33 -6.16 16.30
N SER A 12 -1.30 -5.81 15.45
CA SER A 12 -2.54 -6.57 15.27
C SER A 12 -2.55 -7.58 14.11
N PHE A 13 -1.43 -7.79 13.40
CA PHE A 13 -1.38 -8.82 12.35
C PHE A 13 -1.52 -10.23 12.93
N PRO A 14 -2.13 -11.18 12.19
CA PRO A 14 -2.14 -12.58 12.59
C PRO A 14 -0.70 -13.04 12.80
N LYS A 15 -0.36 -13.42 14.04
CA LYS A 15 1.00 -13.83 14.44
C LYS A 15 1.35 -15.28 14.04
N ARG A 16 0.55 -15.91 13.20
CA ARG A 16 0.69 -17.32 12.89
C ARG A 16 1.35 -17.48 11.55
N ALA A 17 2.60 -17.95 11.55
CA ALA A 17 3.30 -18.32 10.33
C ALA A 17 2.46 -19.29 9.48
N VAL A 18 2.53 -19.12 8.16
CA VAL A 18 1.96 -20.02 7.18
C VAL A 18 3.06 -20.97 6.71
N GLN A 19 2.76 -22.26 6.67
CA GLN A 19 3.67 -23.26 6.12
C GLN A 19 3.61 -23.23 4.60
N ILE A 20 4.71 -22.82 3.97
CA ILE A 20 4.90 -22.80 2.51
C ILE A 20 6.11 -23.67 2.20
N GLU A 21 5.91 -24.73 1.40
CA GLU A 21 6.99 -25.67 1.01
C GLU A 21 7.80 -26.23 2.21
N GLY A 22 7.14 -26.40 3.38
CA GLY A 22 7.77 -26.91 4.60
C GLY A 22 8.55 -25.86 5.41
N GLN A 23 8.47 -24.59 5.03
CA GLN A 23 9.04 -23.46 5.76
C GLN A 23 7.93 -22.63 6.41
N ASP A 24 8.12 -22.28 7.69
CA ASP A 24 7.27 -21.31 8.37
C ASP A 24 7.58 -19.91 7.84
N VAL A 25 6.58 -19.27 7.24
CA VAL A 25 6.67 -17.90 6.70
C VAL A 25 5.73 -16.99 7.46
N ASP A 26 6.29 -15.95 8.09
CA ASP A 26 5.52 -14.94 8.82
C ASP A 26 4.76 -13.98 7.88
N PHE A 27 3.80 -13.25 8.45
CA PHE A 27 3.11 -12.19 7.74
C PHE A 27 3.87 -10.87 7.83
N PHE A 28 4.06 -10.24 6.67
CA PHE A 28 4.72 -8.94 6.55
C PHE A 28 3.85 -7.96 5.78
N LEU A 29 3.94 -6.68 6.14
CA LEU A 29 3.43 -5.61 5.31
C LEU A 29 4.40 -5.31 4.17
N LEU A 30 3.86 -4.95 3.01
CA LEU A 30 4.64 -4.48 1.87
C LEU A 30 4.61 -2.95 1.85
N GLY A 31 5.78 -2.35 2.04
CA GLY A 31 6.00 -0.92 2.03
C GLY A 31 6.41 -0.39 0.65
N ASP A 32 5.98 0.83 0.36
CA ASP A 32 6.56 1.67 -0.68
C ASP A 32 8.05 2.00 -0.38
N PRO A 33 8.91 2.34 -1.36
CA PRO A 33 10.33 2.61 -1.13
C PRO A 33 10.55 3.83 -0.23
N ALA A 34 9.53 4.68 -0.04
CA ALA A 34 9.54 5.78 0.92
C ALA A 34 9.49 5.34 2.39
N TYR A 35 9.00 4.13 2.69
CA TYR A 35 8.98 3.62 4.07
C TYR A 35 10.37 3.10 4.49
N LEU A 36 10.62 3.07 5.79
CA LEU A 36 11.79 2.43 6.37
C LEU A 36 11.58 0.91 6.42
N LEU A 37 12.66 0.14 6.26
CA LEU A 37 12.60 -1.29 6.50
C LEU A 37 12.42 -1.56 8.00
N MET A 38 11.38 -2.31 8.37
CA MET A 38 11.06 -2.67 9.75
C MET A 38 10.86 -4.19 9.85
N PRO A 39 11.00 -4.83 11.03
CA PRO A 39 10.83 -6.29 11.18
C PRO A 39 9.47 -6.86 10.74
N TRP A 40 8.49 -6.00 10.50
CA TRP A 40 7.14 -6.32 10.06
C TRP A 40 6.76 -5.62 8.73
N LEU A 41 7.67 -4.86 8.13
CA LEU A 41 7.47 -4.08 6.90
C LEU A 41 8.61 -4.34 5.92
N MET A 42 8.34 -5.15 4.90
CA MET A 42 9.23 -5.40 3.78
C MET A 42 9.19 -4.25 2.77
N LYS A 43 10.35 -3.90 2.21
CA LYS A 43 10.46 -2.99 1.06
C LYS A 43 11.48 -3.53 0.05
N GLY A 44 11.38 -3.06 -1.18
CA GLY A 44 12.30 -3.45 -2.25
C GLY A 44 13.73 -3.04 -1.93
N TYR A 45 14.68 -3.81 -2.44
CA TYR A 45 16.09 -3.42 -2.46
C TYR A 45 16.26 -2.18 -3.34
N LEU A 46 17.06 -1.21 -2.89
CA LEU A 46 17.35 -0.02 -3.68
C LEU A 46 18.08 -0.43 -4.97
N GLN A 47 17.69 0.18 -6.08
CA GLN A 47 18.35 -0.05 -7.35
C GLN A 47 19.84 0.28 -7.24
N SER A 48 20.68 -0.73 -7.43
CA SER A 48 22.13 -0.65 -7.29
C SER A 48 22.78 -1.54 -8.35
N PRO A 49 23.92 -1.15 -8.94
CA PRO A 49 24.69 -2.02 -9.84
C PRO A 49 25.19 -3.33 -9.19
N ARG A 50 25.00 -3.48 -7.88
CA ARG A 50 25.49 -4.63 -7.08
C ARG A 50 24.36 -5.53 -6.59
N LEU A 51 23.14 -5.40 -7.10
CA LEU A 51 22.06 -6.32 -6.76
C LEU A 51 22.42 -7.73 -7.22
N THR A 52 22.19 -8.70 -6.34
CA THR A 52 22.30 -10.11 -6.68
C THR A 52 21.08 -10.55 -7.50
N PRO A 53 21.17 -11.61 -8.33
CA PRO A 53 20.03 -12.13 -9.08
C PRO A 53 18.81 -12.46 -8.20
N GLN A 54 19.05 -12.87 -6.95
CA GLN A 54 18.02 -13.17 -5.97
C GLN A 54 17.29 -11.90 -5.51
N GLU A 55 18.03 -10.82 -5.22
CA GLU A 55 17.45 -9.52 -4.85
C GLU A 55 16.68 -8.87 -6.00
N GLU A 56 17.17 -9.03 -7.24
CA GLU A 56 16.44 -8.62 -8.44
C GLU A 56 15.13 -9.39 -8.59
N SER A 57 15.17 -10.72 -8.42
CA SER A 57 13.98 -11.57 -8.45
C SER A 57 12.97 -11.16 -7.37
N PHE A 58 13.43 -10.91 -6.14
CA PHE A 58 12.58 -10.39 -5.05
C PHE A 58 11.90 -9.08 -5.45
N ASN A 59 12.65 -8.11 -6.00
CA ASN A 59 12.11 -6.82 -6.43
C ASN A 59 11.05 -6.96 -7.54
N VAL A 60 11.20 -7.92 -8.45
CA VAL A 60 10.20 -8.23 -9.48
C VAL A 60 8.89 -8.70 -8.84
N TYR A 61 8.95 -9.68 -7.93
CA TYR A 61 7.74 -10.18 -7.25
C TYR A 61 7.07 -9.10 -6.39
N LEU A 62 7.87 -8.33 -5.64
CA LEU A 62 7.36 -7.22 -4.84
C LEU A 62 6.67 -6.17 -5.71
N SER A 63 7.27 -5.82 -6.85
CA SER A 63 6.67 -4.86 -7.79
C SER A 63 5.37 -5.38 -8.37
N SER A 64 5.30 -6.67 -8.71
CA SER A 64 4.07 -7.31 -9.19
C SER A 64 2.95 -7.24 -8.15
N ALA A 65 3.25 -7.56 -6.88
CA ALA A 65 2.28 -7.45 -5.79
C ALA A 65 1.78 -6.00 -5.61
N ARG A 66 2.69 -5.02 -5.73
CA ARG A 66 2.34 -3.60 -5.65
C ARG A 66 1.46 -3.14 -6.80
N THR A 67 1.69 -3.61 -8.02
CA THR A 67 0.83 -3.30 -9.17
C THR A 67 -0.62 -3.73 -8.88
N THR A 68 -0.84 -4.89 -8.27
CA THR A 68 -2.20 -5.32 -7.88
C THR A 68 -2.83 -4.35 -6.87
N ILE A 69 -2.06 -3.89 -5.89
CA ILE A 69 -2.51 -2.92 -4.88
C ILE A 69 -2.83 -1.57 -5.52
N GLU A 70 -1.97 -1.08 -6.40
CA GLU A 70 -2.14 0.18 -7.14
C GLU A 70 -3.40 0.14 -8.02
N ILE A 71 -3.66 -0.99 -8.71
CA ILE A 71 -4.89 -1.19 -9.48
C ILE A 71 -6.11 -1.16 -8.56
N ALA A 72 -6.08 -1.86 -7.42
CA ALA A 72 -7.19 -1.88 -6.47
C ALA A 72 -7.51 -0.48 -5.93
N PHE A 73 -6.49 0.25 -5.48
CA PHE A 73 -6.67 1.62 -5.00
C PHE A 73 -7.10 2.59 -6.12
N GLY A 74 -6.59 2.42 -7.34
CA GLY A 74 -7.03 3.17 -8.51
C GLY A 74 -8.53 2.99 -8.73
N ARG A 75 -8.99 1.73 -8.76
CA ARG A 75 -10.42 1.39 -8.91
C ARG A 75 -11.27 1.94 -7.76
N LEU A 76 -10.81 1.82 -6.52
CA LEU A 76 -11.48 2.39 -5.34
C LEU A 76 -11.68 3.90 -5.48
N LYS A 77 -10.60 4.63 -5.78
CA LYS A 77 -10.62 6.09 -5.96
C LYS A 77 -11.51 6.52 -7.12
N SER A 78 -11.49 5.78 -8.23
CA SER A 78 -12.38 6.03 -9.38
C SER A 78 -13.85 5.85 -9.02
N ARG A 79 -14.21 4.79 -8.29
CA ARG A 79 -15.60 4.59 -7.84
C ARG A 79 -16.05 5.68 -6.85
N PHE A 80 -15.16 6.07 -5.94
CA PHE A 80 -15.48 6.97 -4.85
C PHE A 80 -14.63 8.24 -4.90
N CYS A 81 -14.99 9.15 -5.81
CA CYS A 81 -14.31 10.44 -6.01
C CYS A 81 -14.22 11.31 -4.74
N VAL A 82 -15.00 11.03 -3.70
CA VAL A 82 -14.86 11.66 -2.37
C VAL A 82 -13.47 11.46 -1.76
N LEU A 83 -12.78 10.37 -2.12
CA LEU A 83 -11.41 10.07 -1.67
C LEU A 83 -10.34 10.89 -2.41
N LEU A 84 -10.68 11.48 -3.55
CA LEU A 84 -9.77 12.25 -4.40
C LEU A 84 -9.90 13.76 -4.22
N LYS A 85 -11.01 14.21 -3.63
CA LYS A 85 -11.32 15.62 -3.44
C LYS A 85 -11.02 16.04 -2.00
N ARG A 86 -10.84 17.34 -1.81
CA ARG A 86 -10.80 17.92 -0.46
C ARG A 86 -12.13 17.60 0.24
N SER A 87 -12.03 17.07 1.45
CA SER A 87 -13.23 16.75 2.23
C SER A 87 -13.96 18.03 2.63
N ASP A 88 -15.26 18.09 2.31
CA ASP A 88 -16.17 19.16 2.76
C ASP A 88 -16.83 18.83 4.11
N PHE A 89 -16.34 17.79 4.78
CA PHE A 89 -16.80 17.33 6.09
C PHE A 89 -15.70 17.45 7.14
N HIS A 90 -16.10 17.44 8.41
CA HIS A 90 -15.16 17.51 9.52
C HIS A 90 -14.21 16.30 9.51
N PHE A 91 -12.90 16.52 9.66
CA PHE A 91 -11.86 15.50 9.48
C PHE A 91 -12.03 14.25 10.38
N THR A 92 -12.77 14.37 11.49
CA THR A 92 -13.12 13.22 12.35
C THR A 92 -13.97 12.16 11.63
N PHE A 93 -14.66 12.53 10.54
CA PHE A 93 -15.44 11.60 9.72
C PHE A 93 -14.60 10.87 8.67
N THR A 94 -13.40 11.36 8.35
CA THR A 94 -12.50 10.77 7.35
C THR A 94 -12.31 9.26 7.51
N PRO A 95 -11.98 8.71 8.70
CA PRO A 95 -11.79 7.26 8.83
C PRO A 95 -13.08 6.47 8.53
N TYR A 96 -14.25 6.99 8.89
CA TYR A 96 -15.53 6.35 8.59
C TYR A 96 -15.82 6.36 7.08
N VAL A 97 -15.61 7.51 6.42
CA VAL A 97 -15.79 7.64 4.97
C VAL A 97 -14.87 6.66 4.23
N VAL A 98 -13.58 6.62 4.59
CA VAL A 98 -12.61 5.69 4.00
C VAL A 98 -13.05 4.24 4.21
N ALA A 99 -13.41 3.85 5.44
CA ALA A 99 -13.86 2.49 5.75
C ALA A 99 -15.11 2.09 4.97
N THR A 100 -16.09 3.00 4.86
CA THR A 100 -17.32 2.77 4.08
C THR A 100 -17.01 2.60 2.60
N CYS A 101 -16.16 3.46 2.01
CA CYS A 101 -15.73 3.31 0.62
C CYS A 101 -15.03 1.96 0.38
N CYS A 102 -14.15 1.52 1.28
CA CYS A 102 -13.50 0.21 1.20
C CYS A 102 -14.53 -0.94 1.27
N ALA A 103 -15.48 -0.89 2.20
CA ALA A 103 -16.50 -1.92 2.35
C ALA A 103 -17.40 -2.03 1.10
N LEU A 104 -17.87 -0.90 0.59
CA LEU A 104 -18.69 -0.86 -0.63
C LEU A 104 -17.89 -1.28 -1.87
N HIS A 105 -16.63 -0.87 -1.98
CA HIS A 105 -15.74 -1.33 -3.04
C HIS A 105 -15.61 -2.85 -3.05
N ASN A 106 -15.30 -3.44 -1.90
CA ASN A 106 -15.13 -4.88 -1.78
C ASN A 106 -16.41 -5.63 -2.17
N PHE A 107 -17.59 -5.10 -1.80
CA PHE A 107 -18.87 -5.63 -2.26
C PHE A 107 -18.99 -5.59 -3.79
N CYS A 108 -18.72 -4.45 -4.43
CA CYS A 108 -18.72 -4.33 -5.89
C CYS A 108 -17.73 -5.30 -6.56
N GLU A 109 -16.55 -5.52 -5.98
CA GLU A 109 -15.55 -6.45 -6.50
C GLU A 109 -16.03 -7.92 -6.37
N MET A 110 -16.69 -8.29 -5.27
CA MET A 110 -17.29 -9.61 -5.10
C MET A 110 -18.38 -9.89 -6.13
N GLU A 111 -19.20 -8.88 -6.43
CA GLU A 111 -20.24 -8.94 -7.47
C GLU A 111 -19.68 -8.82 -8.90
N LYS A 112 -18.34 -8.72 -9.06
CA LYS A 112 -17.65 -8.55 -10.34
C LYS A 112 -18.15 -7.35 -11.13
N GLU A 113 -18.57 -6.30 -10.44
CA GLU A 113 -19.02 -5.06 -11.07
C GLU A 113 -17.83 -4.37 -11.75
N HIS A 114 -17.98 -3.99 -13.01
CA HIS A 114 -16.93 -3.29 -13.73
C HIS A 114 -16.84 -1.82 -13.32
N VAL A 115 -15.63 -1.29 -13.20
CA VAL A 115 -15.42 0.16 -13.03
C VAL A 115 -15.70 0.83 -14.36
N ASN A 116 -16.53 1.86 -14.35
CA ASN A 116 -16.79 2.66 -15.55
C ASN A 116 -15.48 3.33 -16.00
N PRO A 117 -15.02 3.13 -17.26
CA PRO A 117 -13.78 3.74 -17.75
C PRO A 117 -13.75 5.27 -17.61
N ARG A 118 -14.90 5.94 -17.73
CA ARG A 118 -14.99 7.40 -17.53
C ARG A 118 -14.59 7.82 -16.13
N TRP A 119 -14.92 7.02 -15.11
CA TRP A 119 -14.53 7.32 -13.74
C TRP A 119 -13.02 7.20 -13.53
N ALA A 120 -12.33 6.35 -14.29
CA ALA A 120 -10.88 6.26 -14.25
C ALA A 120 -10.20 7.50 -14.87
N GLU A 121 -10.73 7.98 -16.00
CA GLU A 121 -10.28 9.22 -16.65
C GLU A 121 -10.51 10.45 -15.76
N GLU A 122 -11.69 10.55 -15.15
CA GLU A 122 -12.04 11.60 -14.20
C GLU A 122 -11.13 11.55 -12.97
N ALA A 123 -10.91 10.36 -12.40
CA ALA A 123 -10.01 10.18 -11.26
C ALA A 123 -8.60 10.66 -11.57
N THR A 124 -8.07 10.29 -12.74
CA THR A 124 -6.74 10.72 -13.21
C THR A 124 -6.66 12.24 -13.32
N SER A 125 -7.73 12.87 -13.84
CA SER A 125 -7.82 14.32 -13.96
C SER A 125 -7.85 15.01 -12.58
N VAL A 126 -8.60 14.45 -11.62
CA VAL A 126 -8.69 14.99 -10.26
C VAL A 126 -7.36 14.85 -9.53
N GLU A 127 -6.66 13.71 -9.66
CA GLU A 127 -5.33 13.52 -9.07
C GLU A 127 -4.31 14.52 -9.61
N TRP A 128 -4.40 14.90 -10.88
CA TRP A 128 -3.55 15.93 -11.47
C TRP A 128 -3.89 17.34 -10.96
N LEU A 129 -5.18 17.65 -10.81
CA LEU A 129 -5.64 18.96 -10.31
C LEU A 129 -5.35 19.16 -8.81
N PHE A 130 -5.34 18.08 -8.03
CA PHE A 130 -5.15 18.12 -6.57
C PHE A 130 -4.02 17.16 -6.14
N PRO A 131 -2.75 17.48 -6.43
CA PRO A 131 -1.64 16.60 -6.11
C PRO A 131 -1.48 16.42 -4.60
N GLN A 132 -1.17 15.19 -4.18
CA GLN A 132 -0.85 14.89 -2.79
C GLN A 132 0.49 15.54 -2.40
N PRO A 133 0.64 16.04 -1.16
CA PRO A 133 1.88 16.63 -0.69
C PRO A 133 3.01 15.59 -0.64
N VAL A 134 4.20 15.98 -1.12
CA VAL A 134 5.38 15.11 -1.11
C VAL A 134 6.00 15.10 0.29
N SER A 135 6.06 13.93 0.92
CA SER A 135 6.70 13.77 2.23
C SER A 135 8.22 13.64 2.07
N GLN A 136 9.01 14.41 2.83
CA GLN A 136 10.46 14.19 2.91
C GLN A 136 10.76 12.93 3.74
N VAL A 137 11.52 12.00 3.17
CA VAL A 137 11.88 10.72 3.80
C VAL A 137 13.11 10.92 4.69
N ASN A 138 12.94 10.84 6.01
CA ASN A 138 14.06 10.78 6.96
C ASN A 138 14.62 9.36 7.00
N ARG A 139 15.91 9.21 6.65
CA ARG A 139 16.58 7.94 6.40
C ARG A 139 17.30 7.41 7.64
N ALA A 140 16.85 6.28 8.17
CA ALA A 140 17.68 5.28 8.83
C ALA A 140 16.91 3.94 8.81
N ASP A 141 17.27 3.03 7.91
CA ASP A 141 16.72 1.67 7.93
C ASP A 141 17.18 0.94 9.20
N ASN A 142 16.32 0.10 9.79
CA ASN A 142 16.72 -0.74 10.90
C ASN A 142 17.63 -1.86 10.38
N SER A 143 18.87 -1.94 10.86
CA SER A 143 19.85 -2.95 10.45
C SER A 143 19.38 -4.39 10.72
N GLU A 144 18.58 -4.61 11.75
CA GLU A 144 18.04 -5.93 12.12
C GLU A 144 16.91 -6.39 11.19
N ALA A 145 16.27 -5.48 10.45
CA ALA A 145 15.13 -5.80 9.60
C ALA A 145 15.52 -6.43 8.25
N SER A 146 16.81 -6.53 7.91
CA SER A 146 17.24 -7.16 6.66
C SER A 146 16.93 -8.66 6.59
N ALA A 147 16.82 -9.33 7.75
CA ALA A 147 16.55 -10.77 7.85
C ALA A 147 15.18 -11.17 7.28
N ILE A 148 14.22 -10.24 7.22
CA ILE A 148 12.88 -10.55 6.70
C ILE A 148 12.85 -10.66 5.17
N ARG A 149 13.93 -10.28 4.47
CA ARG A 149 14.04 -10.37 3.01
C ARG A 149 14.88 -11.57 2.55
N ALA A 150 15.33 -12.41 3.49
CA ALA A 150 16.21 -13.55 3.26
C ALA A 150 15.46 -14.79 2.77
#